data_AF-A0A432VSD7-F1
#
_entry.id   AF-A0A432VSD7-F1
#
_cell.length_a   1.000
_cell.length_b   1.000
_cell.length_c   1.000
_cell.angle_alpha   90.00
_cell.angle_beta   90.00
_cell.angle_gamma   90.00
#
_symmetry.space_group_name_H-M   'P 1'
#
loop_
_entity.id
_entity.type
_entity.pdbx_description
1 polymer ?
#
loop_
_entity_poly.entity_id
_entity_poly.type
_entity_poly.pdbx_seq_one_letter_code
_entity_poly.pdbx_strand_id
1 'polypeptide(L)'
;MIKQLIDEALVAHDFVSKLKLETTSFYVRESGSSIRFAVVHNLDELTTPADLNSQINHLAPDEFLRNPSFKKNCDLICIHRLNVLAEFKDQEEEIFAIEEDPHFYKKYVLYYSAAEESALTDFTYDKLVSVIADKNEFLNYKENPLEASQYSFAAKTFIKLPFLELPSHQGNLVSLRQQATEAVAEVGLSDTYSTIQQVTNANADEMIEEMIKNELANIQD
;
A
#
# COMPACT_ATOMS: atom_id res chain seq x y z
N MET A 1 -5.24 -6.19 19.70
CA MET A 1 -6.14 -6.02 18.54
C MET A 1 -5.38 -6.09 17.21
N ILE A 2 -4.44 -5.18 16.89
CA ILE A 2 -3.72 -5.19 15.60
C ILE A 2 -3.07 -6.55 15.28
N LYS A 3 -2.43 -7.19 16.26
CA LYS A 3 -1.89 -8.56 16.12
C LYS A 3 -2.94 -9.60 15.71
N GLN A 4 -4.18 -9.47 16.19
CA GLN A 4 -5.28 -10.35 15.79
C GLN A 4 -5.72 -10.07 14.34
N LEU A 5 -5.79 -8.80 13.95
CA LEU A 5 -6.10 -8.41 12.58
C LEU A 5 -5.09 -8.98 11.56
N ILE A 6 -3.80 -8.97 11.91
CA ILE A 6 -2.74 -9.58 11.09
C ILE A 6 -2.81 -11.12 11.12
N ASP A 7 -3.18 -11.73 12.24
CA ASP A 7 -3.44 -13.17 12.34
C ASP A 7 -4.59 -13.60 11.41
N GLU A 8 -5.70 -12.86 11.38
CA GLU A 8 -6.81 -13.08 10.44
C GLU A 8 -6.35 -12.98 8.98
N ALA A 9 -5.54 -11.96 8.65
CA ALA A 9 -5.00 -11.77 7.31
C ALA A 9 -4.06 -12.92 6.87
N LEU A 10 -3.22 -13.41 7.78
CA LEU A 10 -2.34 -14.55 7.52
C LEU A 10 -3.16 -15.84 7.29
N VAL A 11 -4.16 -16.09 8.13
CA VAL A 11 -5.06 -17.25 7.99
C VAL A 11 -5.82 -17.20 6.67
N ALA A 12 -6.31 -16.03 6.26
CA ALA A 12 -6.97 -15.83 4.98
C ALA A 12 -6.06 -16.10 3.77
N HIS A 13 -4.74 -16.19 3.96
CA HIS A 13 -3.75 -16.45 2.91
C HIS A 13 -2.96 -17.75 3.17
N ASP A 14 -3.64 -18.73 3.78
CA ASP A 14 -3.22 -20.12 4.01
C ASP A 14 -2.01 -20.30 4.94
N PHE A 15 -1.68 -19.28 5.74
CA PHE A 15 -0.70 -19.46 6.81
C PHE A 15 -1.34 -20.17 8.01
N VAL A 16 -0.69 -21.23 8.46
CA VAL A 16 -1.08 -22.01 9.63
C VAL A 16 -0.21 -21.61 10.81
N SER A 17 -0.84 -21.23 11.93
CA SER A 17 -0.11 -20.93 13.16
C SER A 17 0.50 -22.19 13.79
N LYS A 18 1.77 -22.11 14.17
CA LYS A 18 2.53 -23.20 14.80
C LYS A 18 2.83 -22.95 16.26
N LEU A 19 3.08 -21.70 16.63
CA LEU A 19 3.29 -21.28 18.01
C LEU A 19 2.69 -19.89 18.20
N LYS A 20 1.86 -19.72 19.24
CA LYS A 20 1.38 -18.41 19.69
C LYS A 20 1.88 -18.17 21.12
N LEU A 21 2.74 -17.18 21.25
CA LEU A 21 3.15 -16.57 22.52
C LEU A 21 2.37 -15.28 22.71
N GLU A 22 2.55 -14.65 23.88
CA GLU A 22 1.93 -13.37 24.22
C GLU A 22 2.28 -12.29 23.19
N THR A 23 3.56 -12.01 23.00
CA THR A 23 4.05 -10.95 22.10
C THR A 23 4.32 -11.43 20.68
N THR A 24 4.52 -12.74 20.48
CA THR A 24 5.05 -13.29 19.22
C THR A 24 4.21 -14.45 18.71
N SER A 25 4.03 -14.57 17.41
CA SER A 25 3.34 -15.72 16.81
C SER A 25 4.04 -16.16 15.54
N PHE A 26 4.19 -17.47 15.38
CA PHE A 26 4.93 -18.12 14.30
C PHE A 26 3.96 -18.87 13.40
N TYR A 27 4.14 -18.71 12.10
CA TYR A 27 3.27 -19.25 11.07
C TYR A 27 4.08 -19.90 9.96
N VAL A 28 3.48 -20.87 9.30
CA VAL A 28 4.03 -21.52 8.11
C VAL A 28 2.95 -21.66 7.05
N ARG A 29 3.34 -21.50 5.79
CA ARG A 29 2.54 -21.83 4.63
C ARG A 29 3.32 -22.77 3.74
N GLU A 30 2.76 -23.92 3.47
CA GLU A 30 3.32 -24.93 2.58
C GLU A 30 2.48 -24.98 1.30
N SER A 31 3.13 -24.86 0.15
CA SER A 31 2.48 -24.95 -1.16
C SER A 31 3.36 -25.78 -2.09
N GLY A 32 3.02 -27.05 -2.26
CA GLY A 32 3.85 -28.01 -2.99
C GLY A 32 5.24 -28.15 -2.36
N SER A 33 6.29 -27.86 -3.14
CA SER A 33 7.68 -27.87 -2.66
C SER A 33 8.14 -26.56 -2.01
N SER A 34 7.29 -25.53 -2.00
CA SER A 34 7.62 -24.21 -1.48
C SER A 34 7.10 -24.05 -0.05
N ILE A 35 7.96 -23.52 0.82
CA ILE A 35 7.61 -23.17 2.20
C ILE A 35 7.87 -21.68 2.43
N ARG A 36 6.90 -21.00 3.02
CA ARG A 36 7.02 -19.64 3.52
C ARG A 36 6.75 -19.62 5.02
N PHE A 37 7.44 -18.73 5.70
CA PHE A 37 7.25 -18.50 7.11
C PHE A 37 6.78 -17.07 7.33
N ALA A 38 6.02 -16.86 8.40
CA ALA A 38 5.73 -15.52 8.87
C ALA A 38 5.86 -15.49 10.39
N VAL A 39 6.34 -14.37 10.91
CA VAL A 39 6.42 -14.10 12.35
C VAL A 39 5.74 -12.77 12.60
N VAL A 40 4.81 -12.73 13.54
CA VAL A 40 4.17 -11.50 14.00
C VAL A 40 4.66 -11.21 15.40
N HIS A 41 5.28 -10.05 15.61
CA HIS A 41 5.90 -9.67 16.87
C HIS A 41 5.46 -8.26 17.28
N ASN A 42 4.95 -8.10 18.50
CA ASN A 42 4.68 -6.78 19.06
C ASN A 42 5.98 -6.16 19.60
N LEU A 43 6.29 -4.94 19.18
CA LEU A 43 7.38 -4.12 19.67
C LEU A 43 6.83 -3.00 20.55
N ASP A 44 7.05 -3.12 21.85
CA ASP A 44 6.73 -2.04 22.81
C ASP A 44 7.65 -0.83 22.59
N GLU A 45 8.93 -1.09 22.30
CA GLU A 45 9.95 -0.10 21.95
C GLU A 45 10.73 -0.58 20.72
N LEU A 46 11.27 0.37 19.95
CA LEU A 46 12.20 0.05 18.88
C LEU A 46 13.51 -0.45 19.46
N THR A 47 14.13 -1.39 18.74
CA THR A 47 15.35 -2.05 19.18
C THR A 47 16.30 -2.20 18.00
N THR A 48 17.56 -2.55 18.27
CA THR A 48 18.52 -2.75 17.19
C THR A 48 18.14 -3.98 16.35
N PRO A 49 18.48 -4.00 15.05
CA PRO A 49 18.20 -5.16 14.22
C PRO A 49 18.84 -6.46 14.74
N ALA A 50 20.02 -6.35 15.35
CA ALA A 50 20.73 -7.47 15.95
C ALA A 50 19.98 -8.05 17.16
N ASP A 51 19.46 -7.18 18.03
CA ASP A 51 18.69 -7.59 19.22
C ASP A 51 17.35 -8.21 18.82
N LEU A 52 16.64 -7.59 17.87
CA LEU A 52 15.41 -8.15 17.30
C LEU A 52 15.66 -9.55 16.71
N ASN A 53 16.70 -9.70 15.89
CA ASN A 53 17.07 -10.99 15.32
C ASN A 53 17.37 -12.03 16.41
N SER A 54 18.12 -11.65 17.44
CA SER A 54 18.46 -12.53 18.56
C SER A 54 17.21 -12.98 19.31
N GLN A 55 16.30 -12.05 19.62
CA GLN A 55 15.05 -12.32 20.30
C GLN A 55 14.16 -13.26 19.51
N ILE A 56 13.94 -13.01 18.21
CA ILE A 56 13.12 -13.87 17.36
C ILE A 56 13.74 -15.27 17.23
N ASN A 57 15.07 -15.38 17.10
CA ASN A 57 15.74 -16.68 17.08
C ASN A 57 15.57 -17.45 18.39
N HIS A 58 15.58 -16.76 19.53
CA HIS A 58 15.40 -17.38 20.85
C HIS A 58 13.97 -17.90 21.06
N LEU A 59 12.97 -17.18 20.56
CA LEU A 59 11.56 -17.55 20.66
C LEU A 59 11.12 -18.57 19.61
N ALA A 60 11.87 -18.72 18.52
CA ALA A 60 11.51 -19.59 17.42
C ALA A 60 11.49 -21.08 17.84
N PRO A 61 10.46 -21.85 17.44
CA PRO A 61 10.45 -23.30 17.64
C PRO A 61 11.66 -23.98 16.98
N ASP A 62 12.13 -25.07 17.60
CA ASP A 62 13.22 -25.90 17.06
C ASP A 62 13.00 -26.34 15.60
N GLU A 63 11.76 -26.64 15.22
CA GLU A 63 11.41 -27.07 13.87
C GLU A 63 11.65 -25.95 12.83
N PHE A 64 11.45 -24.68 13.21
CA PHE A 64 11.73 -23.52 12.36
C PHE A 64 13.24 -23.33 12.24
N LEU A 65 13.98 -23.41 13.36
CA LEU A 65 15.44 -23.23 13.38
C LEU A 65 16.19 -24.31 12.61
N ARG A 66 15.67 -25.54 12.57
CA ARG A 66 16.21 -26.66 11.78
C ARG A 66 15.92 -26.52 10.29
N ASN A 67 14.93 -25.71 9.91
CA ASN A 67 14.62 -25.46 8.51
C ASN A 67 15.55 -24.38 7.93
N PRO A 68 16.42 -24.70 6.96
CA PRO A 68 17.39 -23.75 6.41
C PRO A 68 16.72 -22.57 5.68
N SER A 69 15.47 -22.72 5.25
CA SER A 69 14.70 -21.66 4.59
C SER A 69 14.10 -20.67 5.57
N PHE A 70 13.97 -20.98 6.87
CA PHE A 70 13.31 -20.09 7.82
C PHE A 70 13.93 -18.70 7.84
N LYS A 71 15.25 -18.61 8.04
CA LYS A 71 15.94 -17.32 8.12
C LYS A 71 15.98 -16.54 6.79
N LYS A 72 15.69 -17.16 5.65
CA LYS A 72 15.72 -16.51 4.32
C LYS A 72 14.33 -16.20 3.75
N ASN A 73 13.35 -17.05 4.05
CA ASN A 73 12.00 -17.05 3.47
C ASN A 73 10.94 -16.81 4.54
N CYS A 74 11.24 -15.95 5.49
CA CYS A 74 10.33 -15.56 6.55
C CYS A 74 10.07 -14.07 6.52
N ASP A 75 8.80 -13.70 6.51
CA ASP A 75 8.35 -12.33 6.69
C ASP A 75 8.21 -12.06 8.21
N LEU A 76 9.07 -11.21 8.77
CA LEU A 76 9.00 -10.76 10.16
C LEU A 76 8.24 -9.44 10.21
N ILE A 77 7.03 -9.50 10.75
CA ILE A 77 6.09 -8.38 10.88
C ILE A 77 6.15 -7.88 12.31
N CYS A 78 6.79 -6.73 12.50
CA CYS A 78 6.91 -6.04 13.77
C CYS A 78 5.80 -5.00 13.91
N ILE A 79 4.94 -5.16 14.91
CA ILE A 79 3.83 -4.25 15.19
C ILE A 79 4.31 -3.22 16.22
N HIS A 80 4.36 -1.95 15.86
CA HIS A 80 4.83 -0.88 16.75
C HIS A 80 3.74 0.18 16.96
N ARG A 81 3.52 0.59 18.21
CA ARG A 81 2.49 1.57 18.55
C ARG A 81 3.11 2.94 18.76
N LEU A 82 2.58 3.94 18.07
CA LEU A 82 2.86 5.36 18.26
C LEU A 82 1.76 6.00 19.12
N ASN A 83 2.07 7.06 19.85
CA ASN A 83 1.01 7.85 20.49
C ASN A 83 0.26 8.64 19.41
N VAL A 84 1.00 9.29 18.50
CA VAL A 84 0.46 10.05 17.37
C VAL A 84 1.24 9.76 16.09
N LEU A 85 0.58 9.81 14.93
CA LEU A 85 1.24 9.50 13.64
C LEU A 85 2.42 10.42 13.32
N ALA A 86 2.43 11.65 13.84
CA ALA A 86 3.52 12.59 13.60
C ALA A 86 4.86 12.13 14.21
N GLU A 87 4.84 11.32 15.28
CA GLU A 87 6.04 10.76 15.92
C GLU A 87 6.82 9.82 15.00
N PHE A 88 6.21 9.33 13.91
CA PHE A 88 6.91 8.52 12.91
C PHE A 88 8.19 9.21 12.42
N LYS A 89 8.18 10.53 12.25
CA LYS A 89 9.36 11.28 11.78
C LYS A 89 10.54 11.19 12.75
N ASP A 90 10.26 11.08 14.04
CA ASP A 90 11.30 11.00 15.07
C ASP A 90 11.90 9.59 15.17
N GLN A 91 11.18 8.58 14.68
CA GLN A 91 11.56 7.17 14.73
C GLN A 91 11.90 6.57 13.36
N GLU A 92 11.83 7.36 12.29
CA GLU A 92 11.94 6.90 10.91
C GLU A 92 13.28 6.19 10.66
N GLU A 93 14.39 6.76 11.14
CA GLU A 93 15.72 6.17 10.98
C GLU A 93 15.86 4.81 11.68
N GLU A 94 15.28 4.66 12.87
CA GLU A 94 15.31 3.41 13.64
C GLU A 94 14.43 2.34 12.97
N ILE A 95 13.26 2.73 12.46
CA ILE A 95 12.38 1.87 11.69
C ILE A 95 13.10 1.39 10.42
N PHE A 96 13.73 2.28 9.66
CA PHE A 96 14.48 1.91 8.46
C PHE A 96 15.68 1.04 8.77
N ALA A 97 16.39 1.29 9.87
CA ALA A 97 17.48 0.41 10.29
C ALA A 97 17.01 -1.05 10.49
N ILE A 98 15.80 -1.24 11.02
CA ILE A 98 15.18 -2.57 11.14
C ILE A 98 14.79 -3.12 9.76
N GLU A 99 14.05 -2.36 8.96
CA GLU A 99 13.51 -2.83 7.67
C GLU A 99 14.61 -3.14 6.64
N GLU A 100 15.70 -2.37 6.64
CA GLU A 100 16.80 -2.48 5.68
C GLU A 100 17.91 -3.45 6.12
N ASP A 101 17.87 -3.99 7.34
CA ASP A 101 18.88 -4.94 7.81
C ASP A 101 18.86 -6.24 6.97
N PRO A 102 19.97 -6.56 6.26
CA PRO A 102 20.01 -7.71 5.36
C PRO A 102 20.16 -9.05 6.11
N HIS A 103 20.38 -9.04 7.43
CA HIS A 103 20.62 -10.24 8.20
C HIS A 103 19.32 -10.85 8.69
N PHE A 104 18.99 -12.04 8.17
CA PHE A 104 17.85 -12.87 8.58
C PHE A 104 16.48 -12.18 8.46
N TYR A 105 15.51 -12.92 7.93
CA TYR A 105 14.13 -12.45 7.75
C TYR A 105 14.02 -11.29 6.76
N LYS A 106 12.81 -11.11 6.22
CA LYS A 106 12.40 -9.87 5.57
C LYS A 106 11.59 -9.11 6.60
N LYS A 107 12.06 -7.95 7.04
CA LYS A 107 11.51 -7.25 8.19
C LYS A 107 10.59 -6.13 7.74
N TYR A 108 9.42 -6.04 8.37
CA TYR A 108 8.43 -5.01 8.12
C TYR A 108 7.96 -4.46 9.45
N VAL A 109 8.10 -3.16 9.66
CA VAL A 109 7.60 -2.48 10.85
C VAL A 109 6.26 -1.84 10.51
N LEU A 110 5.17 -2.51 10.91
CA LEU A 110 3.82 -2.00 10.82
C LEU A 110 3.52 -1.13 12.04
N TYR A 111 3.60 0.18 11.85
CA TYR A 111 3.27 1.15 12.89
C TYR A 111 1.82 1.63 12.80
N TYR A 112 1.25 1.99 13.96
CA TYR A 112 -0.09 2.55 14.07
C TYR A 112 -0.17 3.53 15.25
N SER A 113 -1.03 4.55 15.15
CA SER A 113 -1.26 5.48 16.26
C SER A 113 -2.40 5.02 17.19
N ALA A 114 -2.46 5.58 18.41
CA ALA A 114 -3.58 5.35 19.32
C ALA A 114 -4.95 5.77 18.73
N ALA A 115 -4.96 6.80 17.87
CA ALA A 115 -6.17 7.23 17.17
C ALA A 115 -6.64 6.20 16.12
N GLU A 116 -5.70 5.61 15.36
CA GLU A 116 -6.01 4.52 14.43
C GLU A 116 -6.49 3.27 15.17
N GLU A 117 -5.84 2.92 16.29
CA GLU A 117 -6.27 1.80 17.13
C GLU A 117 -7.72 1.96 17.59
N SER A 118 -8.09 3.16 18.03
CA SER A 118 -9.46 3.47 18.45
C SER A 118 -10.44 3.34 17.29
N ALA A 119 -10.06 3.82 16.09
CA ALA A 119 -10.88 3.72 14.87
C ALA A 119 -11.06 2.28 14.36
N LEU A 120 -10.22 1.35 14.80
CA LEU A 120 -10.22 -0.07 14.42
C LEU A 120 -10.84 -0.98 15.49
N THR A 121 -11.62 -0.44 16.43
CA THR A 121 -12.36 -1.26 17.41
C THR A 121 -13.31 -2.22 16.69
N ASP A 122 -13.28 -3.51 17.07
CA ASP A 122 -14.05 -4.61 16.46
C ASP A 122 -13.84 -4.79 14.95
N PHE A 123 -12.67 -4.37 14.46
CA PHE A 123 -12.33 -4.41 13.04
C PHE A 123 -11.78 -5.77 12.63
N THR A 124 -12.28 -6.31 11.52
CA THR A 124 -11.89 -7.62 10.98
C THR A 124 -11.06 -7.45 9.71
N TYR A 125 -10.37 -8.53 9.31
CA TYR A 125 -9.63 -8.53 8.04
C TYR A 125 -10.54 -8.26 6.83
N ASP A 126 -11.75 -8.83 6.77
CA ASP A 126 -12.71 -8.55 5.68
C ASP A 126 -13.11 -7.07 5.61
N LYS A 127 -13.22 -6.41 6.77
CA LYS A 127 -13.49 -4.97 6.81
C LYS A 127 -12.28 -4.16 6.34
N LEU A 128 -11.06 -4.58 6.65
CA LEU A 128 -9.82 -3.99 6.13
C LEU A 128 -9.77 -4.06 4.60
N VAL A 129 -10.09 -5.23 4.03
CA VAL A 129 -10.21 -5.46 2.59
C VAL A 129 -11.28 -4.55 1.96
N SER A 130 -12.42 -4.41 2.63
CA SER A 130 -13.51 -3.53 2.16
C SER A 130 -13.11 -2.05 2.19
N VAL A 131 -12.39 -1.60 3.22
CA VAL A 131 -11.96 -0.20 3.36
C VAL A 131 -10.90 0.17 2.34
N ILE A 132 -9.89 -0.67 2.10
CA ILE A 132 -8.85 -0.37 1.09
C ILE A 132 -9.41 -0.31 -0.34
N ALA A 133 -10.54 -0.98 -0.57
CA ALA A 133 -11.26 -0.98 -1.85
C ALA A 133 -12.20 0.22 -2.03
N ASP A 134 -12.42 1.03 -0.98
CA ASP A 134 -13.35 2.17 -1.04
C ASP A 134 -12.68 3.41 -1.64
N LYS A 135 -13.23 3.88 -2.77
CA LYS A 135 -12.73 5.05 -3.50
C LYS A 135 -12.90 6.36 -2.71
N ASN A 136 -13.97 6.52 -1.93
CA ASN A 136 -14.19 7.73 -1.16
C ASN A 136 -13.20 7.82 0.00
N GLU A 137 -12.96 6.69 0.67
CA GLU A 137 -11.93 6.60 1.71
C GLU A 137 -10.53 6.91 1.15
N PHE A 138 -10.22 6.40 -0.05
CA PHE A 138 -8.99 6.76 -0.77
C PHE A 138 -8.88 8.26 -1.04
N LEU A 139 -9.94 8.89 -1.56
CA LEU A 139 -9.94 10.32 -1.88
C LEU A 139 -9.74 11.17 -0.61
N ASN A 140 -10.41 10.80 0.50
CA ASN A 140 -10.23 11.48 1.78
C ASN A 140 -8.79 11.36 2.29
N TYR A 141 -8.21 10.15 2.22
CA TYR A 141 -6.83 9.91 2.60
C TYR A 141 -5.84 10.69 1.72
N LYS A 142 -6.10 10.79 0.42
CA LYS A 142 -5.26 11.55 -0.52
C LYS A 142 -5.19 13.03 -0.15
N GLU A 143 -6.31 13.63 0.24
CA GLU A 143 -6.35 15.04 0.66
C GLU A 143 -5.74 15.24 2.08
N ASN A 144 -5.89 14.25 2.97
CA ASN A 144 -5.44 14.33 4.37
C ASN A 144 -4.59 13.11 4.79
N PRO A 145 -3.38 12.91 4.23
CA PRO A 145 -2.61 11.67 4.41
C PRO A 145 -2.06 11.46 5.83
N LEU A 146 -2.01 12.51 6.64
CA LEU A 146 -1.56 12.47 8.04
C LEU A 146 -2.70 12.25 9.04
N GLU A 147 -3.96 12.27 8.57
CA GLU A 147 -5.11 12.05 9.43
C GLU A 147 -5.28 10.55 9.71
N ALA A 148 -5.33 10.22 11.00
CA ALA A 148 -5.57 8.87 11.46
C ALA A 148 -6.99 8.42 11.07
N SER A 149 -7.07 7.36 10.26
CA SER A 149 -8.32 6.78 9.77
C SER A 149 -8.20 5.26 9.62
N GLN A 150 -9.33 4.59 9.40
CA GLN A 150 -9.33 3.17 9.04
C GLN A 150 -8.56 2.95 7.72
N TYR A 151 -8.71 3.87 6.76
CA TYR A 151 -8.01 3.81 5.49
C TYR A 151 -6.51 4.04 5.61
N SER A 152 -6.05 4.98 6.44
CA SER A 152 -4.61 5.21 6.64
C SER A 152 -3.91 3.99 7.21
N PHE A 153 -4.57 3.23 8.09
CA PHE A 153 -4.06 1.95 8.58
C PHE A 153 -4.11 0.86 7.51
N ALA A 154 -5.22 0.74 6.78
CA ALA A 154 -5.36 -0.21 5.69
C ALA A 154 -4.28 -0.01 4.61
N ALA A 155 -4.09 1.23 4.15
CA ALA A 155 -3.08 1.59 3.16
C ALA A 155 -1.68 1.18 3.61
N LYS A 156 -1.27 1.53 4.85
CA LYS A 156 0.03 1.11 5.41
C LYS A 156 0.18 -0.41 5.45
N THR A 157 -0.87 -1.12 5.83
CA THR A 157 -0.86 -2.59 5.93
C THR A 157 -0.66 -3.23 4.56
N PHE A 158 -1.41 -2.81 3.54
CA PHE A 158 -1.29 -3.34 2.17
C PHE A 158 0.01 -2.93 1.48
N ILE A 159 0.59 -1.77 1.82
CA ILE A 159 1.91 -1.35 1.32
C ILE A 159 3.03 -2.19 1.94
N LYS A 160 2.97 -2.43 3.26
CA LYS A 160 4.06 -3.09 4.00
C LYS A 160 4.03 -4.61 3.90
N LEU A 161 2.87 -5.24 3.73
CA LEU A 161 2.74 -6.70 3.82
C LEU A 161 2.62 -7.32 2.43
N PRO A 162 3.70 -7.90 1.87
CA PRO A 162 3.73 -8.31 0.46
C PRO A 162 2.95 -9.58 0.14
N PHE A 163 2.36 -10.24 1.14
CA PHE A 163 1.43 -11.36 0.90
C PHE A 163 0.01 -10.88 0.63
N LEU A 164 -0.32 -9.63 0.95
CA LEU A 164 -1.64 -9.05 0.70
C LEU A 164 -1.77 -8.60 -0.74
N GLU A 165 -2.89 -8.96 -1.35
CA GLU A 165 -3.25 -8.54 -2.71
C GLU A 165 -4.37 -7.51 -2.63
N LEU A 166 -4.19 -6.37 -3.33
CA LEU A 166 -5.25 -5.38 -3.43
C LEU A 166 -6.47 -6.00 -4.12
N PRO A 167 -7.69 -5.76 -3.61
CA PRO A 167 -8.91 -6.21 -4.25
C PRO A 167 -8.96 -5.71 -5.70
N SER A 168 -9.10 -6.63 -6.65
CA SER A 168 -9.11 -6.26 -8.06
C SER A 168 -10.38 -5.48 -8.39
N HIS A 169 -10.23 -4.22 -8.75
CA HIS A 169 -11.30 -3.48 -9.42
C HIS A 169 -11.12 -3.65 -10.93
N GLN A 170 -11.90 -4.53 -11.55
CA GLN A 170 -12.07 -4.53 -13.01
C GLN A 170 -12.91 -3.31 -13.40
N GLY A 171 -12.27 -2.15 -13.42
CA GLY A 171 -12.85 -0.95 -14.02
C GLY A 171 -12.76 -1.04 -15.54
N ASN A 172 -13.82 -0.66 -16.25
CA ASN A 172 -13.72 -0.37 -17.67
C ASN A 172 -12.85 0.88 -17.82
N LEU A 173 -11.60 0.69 -18.23
CA LEU A 173 -10.70 1.80 -18.54
C LEU A 173 -11.26 2.55 -19.75
N VAL A 174 -11.69 3.79 -19.52
CA VAL A 174 -12.08 4.69 -20.61
C VAL A 174 -10.81 5.08 -21.35
N SER A 175 -10.83 4.96 -22.69
CA SER A 175 -9.69 5.34 -23.53
C SER A 175 -9.26 6.79 -23.23
N LEU A 176 -7.96 7.04 -23.11
CA LEU A 176 -7.42 8.40 -22.98
C LEU A 176 -7.89 9.31 -24.11
N ARG A 177 -8.10 8.76 -25.33
CA ARG A 177 -8.66 9.51 -26.45
C ARG A 177 -10.09 9.98 -26.17
N GLN A 178 -10.89 9.12 -25.56
CA GLN A 178 -12.27 9.47 -25.21
C GLN A 178 -12.29 10.51 -24.09
N GLN A 179 -11.47 10.34 -23.04
CA GLN A 179 -11.34 11.32 -21.95
C GLN A 179 -10.89 12.70 -22.48
N ALA A 180 -9.92 12.73 -23.40
CA ALA A 180 -9.48 13.98 -24.02
C ALA A 180 -10.59 14.63 -24.87
N THR A 181 -11.36 13.83 -25.61
CA THR A 181 -12.48 14.33 -26.43
C THR A 181 -13.58 14.92 -25.55
N GLU A 182 -13.92 14.26 -24.44
CA GLU A 182 -14.92 14.73 -23.48
C GLU A 182 -14.46 16.03 -22.79
N ALA A 183 -13.21 16.09 -22.31
CA ALA A 183 -12.65 17.29 -21.67
C ALA A 183 -12.62 18.52 -22.61
N VAL A 184 -12.29 18.31 -23.88
CA VAL A 184 -12.32 19.35 -24.91
C VAL A 184 -13.76 19.82 -25.18
N ALA A 185 -14.71 18.88 -25.21
CA ALA A 185 -16.11 19.19 -25.42
C ALA A 185 -16.70 20.01 -24.26
N GLU A 186 -16.32 19.70 -23.02
CA GLU A 186 -16.75 20.46 -21.83
C GLU A 186 -16.35 21.94 -21.88
N VAL A 187 -15.20 22.27 -22.49
CA VAL A 187 -14.76 23.66 -22.69
C VAL A 187 -15.18 24.26 -24.03
N GLY A 188 -16.00 23.55 -24.82
CA GLY A 188 -16.54 24.04 -26.09
C GLY A 188 -15.53 24.09 -27.24
N LEU A 189 -14.42 23.34 -27.17
CA LEU A 189 -13.32 23.39 -28.16
C LEU A 189 -13.32 22.21 -29.13
N SER A 190 -14.44 21.50 -29.28
CA SER A 190 -14.54 20.28 -30.09
C SER A 190 -14.10 20.50 -31.55
N ASP A 191 -14.51 21.62 -32.15
CA ASP A 191 -14.18 21.93 -33.55
C ASP A 191 -12.68 22.22 -33.70
N THR A 192 -12.12 23.05 -32.82
CA THR A 192 -10.69 23.37 -32.78
C THR A 192 -9.84 22.10 -32.61
N TYR A 193 -10.28 21.19 -31.73
CA TYR A 193 -9.58 19.92 -31.50
C TYR A 193 -9.65 18.99 -32.71
N SER A 194 -10.79 18.91 -33.39
CA SER A 194 -10.94 18.18 -34.66
C SER A 194 -10.01 18.72 -35.74
N THR A 195 -9.92 20.04 -35.86
CA THR A 195 -9.00 20.72 -36.78
C THR A 195 -7.54 20.36 -36.46
N ILE A 196 -7.12 20.47 -35.19
CA ILE A 196 -5.74 20.12 -34.79
C ILE A 196 -5.41 18.65 -35.07
N GLN A 197 -6.36 17.72 -34.90
CA GLN A 197 -6.13 16.29 -35.18
C GLN A 197 -5.87 15.99 -36.66
N GLN A 198 -6.24 16.89 -37.57
CA GLN A 198 -6.02 16.75 -39.02
C GLN A 198 -4.70 17.40 -39.49
N VAL A 199 -3.98 18.09 -38.58
CA VAL A 199 -2.70 18.71 -38.89
C VAL A 199 -1.63 17.65 -39.07
N THR A 200 -0.88 17.80 -40.16
CA THR A 200 0.28 17.01 -40.53
C THR A 200 1.41 17.95 -40.93
N ASN A 201 2.63 17.44 -41.04
CA ASN A 201 3.76 18.26 -41.50
C ASN A 201 3.57 18.84 -42.92
N ALA A 202 2.66 18.29 -43.73
CA ALA A 202 2.43 18.72 -45.10
C ALA A 202 1.42 19.86 -45.24
N ASN A 203 0.52 20.05 -44.26
CA ASN A 203 -0.56 21.04 -44.29
C ASN A 203 -0.54 22.00 -43.09
N ALA A 204 0.49 21.94 -42.25
CA ALA A 204 0.60 22.76 -41.04
C ALA A 204 0.52 24.26 -41.34
N ASP A 205 1.30 24.74 -42.32
CA ASP A 205 1.33 26.17 -42.66
C ASP A 205 -0.02 26.68 -43.17
N GLU A 206 -0.67 25.93 -44.07
CA GLU A 206 -1.99 26.28 -44.61
C GLU A 206 -3.08 26.30 -43.52
N MET A 207 -3.08 25.31 -42.62
CA MET A 207 -4.04 25.24 -41.53
C MET A 207 -3.83 26.35 -40.49
N ILE A 208 -2.58 26.70 -40.18
CA ILE A 208 -2.26 27.82 -39.29
C ILE A 208 -2.74 29.14 -39.88
N GLU A 209 -2.51 29.37 -41.18
CA GLU A 209 -3.01 30.57 -41.86
C GLU A 209 -4.53 30.67 -41.85
N GLU A 210 -5.24 29.56 -42.06
CA GLU A 210 -6.70 29.51 -42.02
C GLU A 210 -7.25 29.82 -40.62
N MET A 211 -6.63 29.24 -39.58
CA MET A 211 -6.99 29.52 -38.18
C MET A 211 -6.81 31.00 -37.83
N ILE A 212 -5.70 31.62 -38.24
CA ILE A 212 -5.46 33.06 -38.03
C ILE A 212 -6.52 33.92 -38.74
N LYS A 213 -6.90 33.56 -39.97
CA LYS A 213 -7.93 34.28 -40.72
C LYS A 213 -9.30 34.20 -40.04
N ASN A 214 -9.68 33.02 -39.55
CA ASN A 214 -10.95 32.83 -38.86
C ASN A 214 -11.04 33.63 -37.55
N GLU A 215 -9.96 33.70 -36.76
CA GLU A 215 -9.89 34.54 -35.56
C GLU A 215 -9.99 36.04 -35.90
N LEU A 216 -9.27 36.50 -36.93
CA LEU A 216 -9.33 37.90 -37.37
C LEU A 216 -10.72 38.31 -37.90
N ALA A 217 -11.45 37.38 -38.51
CA ALA A 217 -12.82 37.61 -38.97
C ALA A 217 -13.81 37.76 -37.81
N ASN A 218 -13.62 37.02 -36.72
CA ASN A 218 -14.46 37.10 -35.51
C ASN A 218 -14.18 38.36 -34.65
N ILE A 219 -13.10 39.11 -34.91
CA ILE A 219 -12.76 40.36 -34.21
C ILE A 219 -13.41 41.59 -34.87
N GLN A 220 -14.00 41.46 -36.07
CA GLN A 220 -14.57 42.59 -36.83
C GLN A 220 -16.05 42.88 -36.55
N ASP A 221 -16.68 42.16 -35.60
CA ASP A 221 -17.98 42.49 -34.98
C ASP A 221 -17.81 43.03 -33.54
#